data_AF-A0A3L6M9A9-F1
#
_entry.id   AF-A0A3L6M9A9-F1
#
_cell.length_a   1.000
_cell.length_b   1.000
_cell.length_c   1.000
_cell.angle_alpha   90.00
_cell.angle_beta   90.00
_cell.angle_gamma   90.00
#
_symmetry.space_group_name_H-M   'P 1'
#
loop_
_entity.id
_entity.type
_entity.pdbx_description
1 polymer ?
#
loop_
_entity_poly.entity_id
_entity_poly.type
_entity_poly.pdbx_seq_one_letter_code
_entity_poly.pdbx_strand_id
1 'polypeptide(L)'
;MSTSASQQLSAIHQMLAVGHRNLRIERHSLLLWGIPAGLLFAFSHRIFTPEQVPDLQQRAFAWLLLIGIVLGTTGGVDWWWTRRVKEARDEAWSFIHRQVQKVWWLLMGLATLTTFGMFFFGGGYMVCALWLVIVGLGLYLHGLFSEELLEWVGVSIILCGIVSLFAQLPYDTMRWLAAAILGLGMPLLALMLDRGRHRAIPVRCAQLLLWLGLVLAIPLWLEGQAQRLALPETPVIGLDDFKHKGPANASASIVSLPAGTAIPVEVEVSGDIFVNSGEKAILPLTLARPIELLLEDGQLTGANRFPGEVWQPARQARWITIPFLKAELTPDKGPFVSSKLIVQLRQP
;
A
#
# COMPACT_ATOMS: atom_id res chain seq x y z
N MET A 1 5.88 -40.30 -49.26
CA MET A 1 4.54 -39.76 -48.93
C MET A 1 4.67 -38.25 -48.77
N SER A 2 4.24 -37.48 -49.77
CA SER A 2 4.27 -36.01 -49.73
C SER A 2 3.14 -35.51 -48.82
N THR A 3 3.50 -34.88 -47.70
CA THR A 3 2.55 -34.10 -46.90
C THR A 3 1.89 -33.05 -47.79
N SER A 4 0.56 -33.00 -47.80
CA SER A 4 -0.17 -32.10 -48.70
C SER A 4 0.09 -30.64 -48.31
N ALA A 5 0.17 -29.74 -49.29
CA ALA A 5 0.40 -28.31 -49.05
C ALA A 5 -0.63 -27.71 -48.07
N SER A 6 -1.85 -28.26 -48.02
CA SER A 6 -2.89 -27.91 -47.05
C SER A 6 -2.53 -28.29 -45.62
N GLN A 7 -1.87 -29.44 -45.40
CA GLN A 7 -1.37 -29.85 -44.07
C GLN A 7 -0.22 -28.95 -43.60
N GLN A 8 0.64 -28.50 -44.51
CA GLN A 8 1.68 -27.52 -44.19
C GLN A 8 1.10 -26.14 -43.88
N LEU A 9 0.14 -25.66 -44.67
CA LEU A 9 -0.57 -24.40 -44.40
C LEU A 9 -1.37 -24.45 -43.11
N SER A 10 -2.04 -25.56 -42.80
CA SER A 10 -2.73 -25.74 -41.52
C SER A 10 -1.74 -25.83 -40.35
N ALA A 11 -0.57 -26.44 -40.54
CA ALA A 11 0.48 -26.46 -39.53
C ALA A 11 1.09 -25.07 -39.32
N ILE A 12 1.27 -24.28 -40.38
CA ILE A 12 1.73 -22.88 -40.29
C ILE A 12 0.65 -22.01 -39.64
N HIS A 13 -0.64 -22.18 -39.96
CA HIS A 13 -1.73 -21.47 -39.29
C HIS A 13 -1.90 -21.89 -37.83
N GLN A 14 -1.72 -23.18 -37.51
CA GLN A 14 -1.69 -23.64 -36.12
C GLN A 14 -0.45 -23.12 -35.40
N MET A 15 0.73 -23.08 -36.02
CA MET A 15 1.93 -22.47 -35.45
C MET A 15 1.79 -20.95 -35.26
N LEU A 16 1.12 -20.25 -36.18
CA LEU A 16 0.84 -18.82 -36.07
C LEU A 16 -0.22 -18.55 -35.01
N ALA A 17 -1.29 -19.33 -34.95
CA ALA A 17 -2.37 -19.22 -33.96
C ALA A 17 -1.90 -19.60 -32.54
N VAL A 18 -1.09 -20.65 -32.41
CA VAL A 18 -0.40 -21.02 -31.15
C VAL A 18 0.64 -19.95 -30.80
N GLY A 19 1.29 -19.36 -31.79
CA GLY A 19 2.24 -18.24 -31.62
C GLY A 19 1.62 -16.95 -31.08
N HIS A 20 0.29 -16.82 -31.05
CA HIS A 20 -0.40 -15.64 -30.49
C HIS A 20 -0.47 -15.64 -28.95
N ARG A 21 -0.23 -16.77 -28.26
CA ARG A 21 -0.10 -16.84 -26.78
C ARG A 21 1.19 -17.53 -26.37
N ASN A 22 2.29 -16.88 -26.74
CA ASN A 22 3.65 -17.42 -26.62
C ASN A 22 4.31 -17.15 -25.26
N LEU A 23 3.57 -16.60 -24.29
CA LEU A 23 4.08 -16.30 -22.97
C LEU A 23 3.36 -17.16 -21.94
N ARG A 24 4.08 -18.07 -21.30
CA ARG A 24 3.57 -18.84 -20.17
C ARG A 24 4.22 -18.32 -18.90
N ILE A 25 3.43 -17.76 -17.99
CA ILE A 25 3.88 -17.51 -16.63
C ILE A 25 3.89 -18.83 -15.88
N GLU A 26 4.99 -19.10 -15.19
CA GLU A 26 5.07 -20.26 -14.31
C GLU A 26 4.42 -19.92 -12.97
N ARG A 27 3.75 -20.90 -12.37
CA ARG A 27 2.99 -20.71 -11.13
C ARG A 27 3.87 -20.22 -10.00
N HIS A 28 5.10 -20.73 -9.90
CA HIS A 28 6.05 -20.34 -8.87
C HIS A 28 6.39 -18.85 -8.93
N SER A 29 6.38 -18.23 -10.12
CA SER A 29 6.66 -16.80 -10.27
C SER A 29 5.63 -15.97 -9.50
N LEU A 30 4.33 -16.28 -9.63
CA LEU A 30 3.30 -15.56 -8.88
C LEU A 30 3.44 -15.72 -7.35
N LEU A 31 3.86 -16.89 -6.87
CA LEU A 31 4.14 -17.10 -5.45
C LEU A 31 5.36 -16.29 -4.99
N LEU A 32 6.46 -16.38 -5.75
CA LEU A 32 7.72 -15.70 -5.45
C LEU A 32 7.58 -14.19 -5.44
N TRP A 33 6.82 -13.62 -6.39
CA TRP A 33 6.59 -12.18 -6.44
C TRP A 33 5.52 -11.72 -5.45
N GLY A 34 4.53 -12.57 -5.16
CA GLY A 34 3.42 -12.26 -4.27
C GLY A 34 3.77 -12.28 -2.79
N ILE A 35 4.33 -13.40 -2.30
CA ILE A 35 4.52 -13.63 -0.86
C ILE A 35 5.48 -12.61 -0.24
N PRO A 36 6.71 -12.40 -0.75
CA PRO A 36 7.64 -11.42 -0.17
C PRO A 36 7.09 -10.00 -0.20
N ALA A 37 6.41 -9.60 -1.30
CA ALA A 37 5.79 -8.28 -1.39
C ALA A 37 4.64 -8.12 -0.37
N GLY A 38 3.79 -9.14 -0.23
CA GLY A 38 2.72 -9.15 0.76
C GLY A 38 3.24 -9.06 2.20
N LEU A 39 4.32 -9.79 2.51
CA LEU A 39 4.99 -9.75 3.81
C LEU A 39 5.61 -8.37 4.08
N LEU A 40 6.27 -7.75 3.09
CA LEU A 40 6.79 -6.39 3.21
C LEU A 40 5.69 -5.41 3.62
N PHE A 41 4.52 -5.44 2.98
CA PHE A 41 3.39 -4.59 3.37
C PHE A 41 2.81 -4.97 4.76
N ALA A 42 2.66 -6.26 5.06
CA ALA A 42 2.13 -6.72 6.34
C ALA A 42 3.00 -6.31 7.54
N PHE A 43 4.32 -6.23 7.35
CA PHE A 43 5.28 -5.93 8.41
C PHE A 43 5.91 -4.54 8.30
N SER A 44 5.58 -3.72 7.29
CA SER A 44 6.25 -2.43 7.07
C SER A 44 6.17 -1.48 8.26
N HIS A 45 5.08 -1.50 9.04
CA HIS A 45 4.93 -0.68 10.25
C HIS A 45 5.94 -1.02 11.37
N ARG A 46 6.64 -2.16 11.30
CA ARG A 46 7.64 -2.60 12.29
C ARG A 46 9.08 -2.47 11.80
N ILE A 47 9.27 -2.23 10.51
CA ILE A 47 10.57 -2.24 9.85
C ILE A 47 11.06 -0.79 9.71
N PHE A 48 12.23 -0.51 10.27
CA PHE A 48 12.89 0.80 10.21
C PHE A 48 11.95 1.96 10.57
N THR A 49 11.36 1.91 11.76
CA THR A 49 10.47 2.97 12.25
C THR A 49 11.26 4.24 12.55
N PRO A 50 10.60 5.43 12.62
CA PRO A 50 11.28 6.66 13.02
C PRO A 50 11.91 6.61 14.41
N GLU A 51 11.37 5.78 15.31
CA GLU A 51 11.93 5.54 16.63
C GLU A 51 13.22 4.70 16.57
N GLN A 52 13.30 3.75 15.64
CA GLN A 52 14.47 2.88 15.45
C GLN A 52 15.58 3.58 14.67
N VAL A 53 15.23 4.32 13.61
CA VAL A 53 16.15 5.05 12.75
C VAL A 53 15.62 6.48 12.58
N PRO A 54 16.01 7.41 13.47
CA PRO A 54 15.53 8.79 13.45
C PRO A 54 15.91 9.53 12.17
N ASP A 55 17.16 9.34 11.72
CA ASP A 55 17.69 9.98 10.52
C ASP A 55 16.94 9.54 9.26
N LEU A 56 16.35 10.52 8.57
CA LEU A 56 15.51 10.29 7.39
C LEU A 56 16.31 9.69 6.23
N GLN A 57 17.53 10.16 5.99
CA GLN A 57 18.36 9.70 4.87
C GLN A 57 18.75 8.24 5.07
N GLN A 58 19.27 7.89 6.25
CA GLN A 58 19.60 6.52 6.62
C GLN A 58 18.39 5.60 6.51
N ARG A 59 17.23 6.03 7.01
CA ARG A 59 15.99 5.26 6.90
C ARG A 59 15.57 5.03 5.44
N ALA A 60 15.67 6.06 4.59
CA ALA A 60 15.36 5.94 3.17
C ALA A 60 16.30 4.96 2.45
N PHE A 61 17.61 5.03 2.72
CA PHE A 61 18.59 4.09 2.16
C PHE A 61 18.40 2.66 2.68
N ALA A 62 18.06 2.49 3.96
CA ALA A 62 17.75 1.18 4.54
C ALA A 62 16.54 0.53 3.85
N TRP A 63 15.49 1.31 3.60
CA TRP A 63 14.32 0.84 2.83
C TRP A 63 14.66 0.52 1.38
N LEU A 64 15.45 1.37 0.70
CA LEU A 64 15.92 1.11 -0.66
C LEU A 64 16.72 -0.18 -0.76
N LEU A 65 17.64 -0.40 0.20
CA LEU A 65 18.45 -1.60 0.28
C LEU A 65 17.58 -2.84 0.53
N LEU A 66 16.63 -2.77 1.47
CA LEU A 66 15.72 -3.87 1.77
C LEU A 66 14.89 -4.26 0.54
N ILE A 67 14.27 -3.28 -0.13
CA ILE A 67 13.48 -3.52 -1.35
C ILE A 67 14.39 -4.11 -2.44
N GLY A 68 15.59 -3.56 -2.63
CA GLY A 68 16.57 -4.07 -3.60
C GLY A 68 16.97 -5.53 -3.32
N ILE A 69 17.22 -5.89 -2.06
CA ILE A 69 17.52 -7.28 -1.65
C ILE A 69 16.33 -8.18 -1.93
N VAL A 70 15.11 -7.79 -1.54
CA VAL A 70 13.91 -8.61 -1.76
C VAL A 70 13.63 -8.80 -3.24
N LEU A 71 13.70 -7.75 -4.05
CA LEU A 71 13.51 -7.85 -5.50
C LEU A 71 14.61 -8.67 -6.16
N GLY A 72 15.88 -8.46 -5.79
CA GLY A 72 17.02 -9.17 -6.35
C GLY A 72 16.98 -10.66 -6.03
N THR A 73 16.67 -11.03 -4.78
CA THR A 73 16.51 -12.44 -4.36
C THR A 73 15.32 -13.09 -5.04
N THR A 74 14.16 -12.43 -5.02
CA THR A 74 12.93 -12.91 -5.68
C THR A 74 13.15 -13.14 -7.17
N GLY A 75 13.69 -12.14 -7.87
CA GLY A 75 13.97 -12.22 -9.30
C GLY A 75 15.06 -13.23 -9.65
N GLY A 76 16.09 -13.36 -8.81
CA GLY A 76 17.15 -14.36 -8.99
C GLY A 76 16.65 -15.79 -8.85
N VAL A 77 15.84 -16.07 -7.83
CA VAL A 77 15.22 -17.39 -7.62
C VAL A 77 14.21 -17.69 -8.73
N ASP A 78 13.38 -16.72 -9.11
CA ASP A 78 12.41 -16.86 -10.18
C ASP A 78 13.09 -17.15 -11.52
N TRP A 79 14.16 -16.42 -11.84
CA TRP A 79 14.97 -16.66 -13.02
C TRP A 79 15.56 -18.06 -13.04
N TRP A 80 16.16 -18.48 -11.92
CA TRP A 80 16.81 -19.78 -11.81
C TRP A 80 15.82 -20.94 -11.95
N TRP A 81 14.68 -20.89 -11.27
CA TRP A 81 13.62 -21.90 -11.41
C TRP A 81 13.01 -21.90 -12.80
N THR A 82 12.68 -20.73 -13.35
CA THR A 82 12.09 -20.63 -14.69
C THR A 82 13.05 -21.17 -15.76
N ARG A 83 14.34 -20.89 -15.63
CA ARG A 83 15.36 -21.44 -16.53
C ARG A 83 15.42 -22.96 -16.46
N ARG A 84 15.48 -23.55 -15.27
CA ARG A 84 15.48 -25.01 -15.07
C ARG A 84 14.23 -25.68 -15.64
N VAL A 85 13.06 -25.07 -15.44
CA VAL A 85 11.79 -25.60 -15.95
C VAL A 85 11.75 -25.56 -17.47
N LYS A 86 12.25 -24.48 -18.10
CA LYS A 86 12.31 -24.37 -19.56
C LYS A 86 13.34 -25.32 -20.18
N GLU A 87 14.52 -25.45 -19.57
CA GLU A 87 15.55 -26.41 -19.99
C GLU A 87 15.01 -27.85 -19.92
N ALA A 88 14.25 -28.21 -18.87
CA ALA A 88 13.62 -29.52 -18.76
C ALA A 88 12.49 -29.78 -19.78
N ARG A 89 11.98 -28.74 -20.46
CA ARG A 89 10.92 -28.83 -21.47
C ARG A 89 11.44 -28.56 -22.89
N ASP A 90 12.75 -28.37 -23.07
CA ASP A 90 13.39 -27.93 -24.33
C ASP A 90 12.72 -26.67 -24.93
N GLU A 91 12.21 -25.77 -24.08
CA GLU A 91 11.53 -24.54 -24.50
C GLU A 91 12.51 -23.35 -24.60
N ALA A 92 12.57 -22.72 -25.77
CA ALA A 92 13.35 -21.50 -25.97
C ALA A 92 12.62 -20.25 -25.45
N TRP A 93 13.38 -19.24 -25.04
CA TRP A 93 12.83 -17.96 -24.59
C TRP A 93 12.35 -17.13 -25.79
N SER A 94 11.03 -16.89 -25.87
CA SER A 94 10.48 -16.03 -26.92
C SER A 94 10.94 -14.57 -26.79
N PHE A 95 11.01 -13.86 -27.92
CA PHE A 95 11.34 -12.44 -27.94
C PHE A 95 10.38 -11.62 -27.07
N ILE A 96 9.07 -11.88 -27.18
CA ILE A 96 8.02 -11.20 -26.40
C ILE A 96 8.26 -11.40 -24.91
N HIS A 97 8.57 -12.62 -24.46
CA HIS A 97 8.85 -12.89 -23.06
C HIS A 97 10.03 -12.07 -22.53
N ARG A 98 11.10 -11.88 -23.31
CA ARG A 98 12.21 -11.02 -22.92
C ARG A 98 11.80 -9.55 -22.80
N GLN A 99 10.94 -9.05 -23.70
CA GLN A 99 10.49 -7.66 -23.65
C GLN A 99 9.55 -7.41 -22.47
N VAL A 100 8.59 -8.32 -22.24
CA VAL A 100 7.68 -8.22 -21.09
C VAL A 100 8.45 -8.30 -19.78
N GLN A 101 9.47 -9.17 -19.67
CA GLN A 101 10.33 -9.22 -18.48
C GLN A 101 11.13 -7.93 -18.27
N LYS A 102 11.60 -7.27 -19.33
CA LYS A 102 12.25 -5.95 -19.22
C LYS A 102 11.28 -4.91 -18.69
N VAL A 103 10.06 -4.87 -19.23
CA VAL A 103 9.02 -3.93 -18.76
C VAL A 103 8.68 -4.21 -17.30
N TRP A 104 8.56 -5.47 -16.89
CA TRP A 104 8.37 -5.84 -15.48
C TRP A 104 9.45 -5.27 -14.56
N TRP A 105 10.72 -5.43 -14.91
CA TRP A 105 11.82 -4.87 -14.13
C TRP A 105 11.85 -3.34 -14.14
N LEU A 106 11.51 -2.70 -15.26
CA LEU A 106 11.37 -1.24 -15.32
C LEU A 106 10.25 -0.75 -14.40
N LEU A 107 9.13 -1.47 -14.35
CA LEU A 107 8.02 -1.21 -13.44
C LEU A 107 8.42 -1.37 -11.97
N MET A 108 9.11 -2.46 -11.61
CA MET A 108 9.63 -2.65 -10.24
C MET A 108 10.65 -1.56 -9.85
N GLY A 109 11.52 -1.18 -10.79
CA GLY A 109 12.48 -0.09 -10.60
C GLY A 109 11.78 1.25 -10.39
N LEU A 110 10.76 1.55 -11.20
CA LEU A 110 9.94 2.75 -11.04
C LEU A 110 9.25 2.79 -9.68
N ALA A 111 8.55 1.72 -9.28
CA ALA A 111 7.89 1.66 -7.97
C ALA A 111 8.88 1.84 -6.81
N THR A 112 10.06 1.24 -6.91
CA THR A 112 11.13 1.34 -5.90
C THR A 112 11.67 2.76 -5.81
N LEU A 113 12.02 3.38 -6.94
CA LEU A 113 12.56 4.75 -6.99
C LEU A 113 11.52 5.78 -6.54
N THR A 114 10.25 5.60 -6.92
CA THR A 114 9.17 6.45 -6.43
C THR A 114 8.97 6.28 -4.92
N THR A 115 9.01 5.05 -4.40
CA THR A 115 8.94 4.80 -2.95
C THR A 115 10.12 5.47 -2.21
N PHE A 116 11.33 5.39 -2.76
CA PHE A 116 12.50 6.09 -2.23
C PHE A 116 12.33 7.62 -2.29
N GLY A 117 11.87 8.15 -3.42
CA GLY A 117 11.58 9.58 -3.57
C GLY A 117 10.53 10.10 -2.59
N MET A 118 9.53 9.28 -2.24
CA MET A 118 8.49 9.66 -1.28
C MET A 118 9.02 9.91 0.15
N PHE A 119 10.22 9.43 0.49
CA PHE A 119 10.87 9.83 1.76
C PHE A 119 11.26 11.31 1.78
N PHE A 120 11.60 11.89 0.63
CA PHE A 120 12.11 13.27 0.53
C PHE A 120 11.03 14.26 0.07
N PHE A 121 10.14 13.82 -0.83
CA PHE A 121 9.12 14.67 -1.43
C PHE A 121 7.72 14.46 -0.81
N GLY A 122 7.59 13.54 0.15
CA GLY A 122 6.32 13.16 0.75
C GLY A 122 5.48 12.25 -0.14
N GLY A 123 4.20 12.07 0.20
CA GLY A 123 3.29 11.18 -0.55
C GLY A 123 3.35 9.71 -0.13
N GLY A 124 4.01 9.39 0.99
CA GLY A 124 4.09 8.02 1.53
C GLY A 124 2.73 7.33 1.72
N TYR A 125 1.66 8.10 1.93
CA TYR A 125 0.30 7.56 2.02
C TYR A 125 -0.17 6.86 0.73
N MET A 126 0.43 7.18 -0.42
CA MET A 126 0.09 6.60 -1.73
C MET A 126 0.89 5.33 -2.06
N VAL A 127 1.89 4.95 -1.27
CA VAL A 127 2.81 3.84 -1.57
C VAL A 127 2.05 2.55 -1.87
N CYS A 128 1.05 2.21 -1.05
CA CYS A 128 0.25 0.99 -1.24
C CYS A 128 -0.47 0.99 -2.60
N ALA A 129 -1.12 2.10 -2.95
CA ALA A 129 -1.84 2.25 -4.21
C ALA A 129 -0.89 2.23 -5.41
N LEU A 130 0.26 2.90 -5.32
CA LEU A 130 1.29 2.89 -6.34
C LEU A 130 1.73 1.46 -6.67
N TRP A 131 2.09 0.68 -5.64
CA TRP A 131 2.54 -0.70 -5.84
C TRP A 131 1.43 -1.59 -6.41
N LEU A 132 0.18 -1.43 -5.97
CA LEU A 132 -0.96 -2.13 -6.57
C LEU A 132 -1.10 -1.80 -8.05
N VAL A 133 -1.10 -0.52 -8.42
CA VAL A 133 -1.23 -0.10 -9.82
C VAL A 133 -0.06 -0.63 -10.67
N ILE A 134 1.18 -0.54 -10.17
CA ILE A 134 2.37 -0.98 -10.90
C ILE A 134 2.38 -2.51 -11.10
N VAL A 135 2.10 -3.27 -10.04
CA VAL A 135 2.00 -4.74 -10.13
C VAL A 135 0.84 -5.14 -11.03
N GLY A 136 -0.33 -4.52 -10.86
CA GLY A 136 -1.51 -4.78 -11.68
C GLY A 136 -1.26 -4.48 -13.17
N LEU A 137 -0.55 -3.41 -13.49
CA LEU A 137 -0.11 -3.10 -14.86
C LEU A 137 0.84 -4.16 -15.40
N GLY A 138 1.81 -4.59 -14.58
CA GLY A 138 2.71 -5.67 -14.94
C GLY A 138 1.96 -6.97 -15.25
N LEU A 139 0.96 -7.34 -14.44
CA LEU A 139 0.13 -8.54 -14.67
C LEU A 139 -0.77 -8.39 -15.88
N TYR A 140 -1.37 -7.22 -16.08
CA TYR A 140 -2.16 -6.92 -17.27
C TYR A 140 -1.35 -7.11 -18.55
N LEU A 141 -0.14 -6.54 -18.61
CA LEU A 141 0.76 -6.70 -19.75
C LEU A 141 1.16 -8.16 -19.98
N HIS A 142 1.41 -8.92 -18.92
CA HIS A 142 1.65 -10.35 -19.06
C HIS A 142 0.41 -11.10 -19.55
N GLY A 143 -0.78 -10.71 -19.08
CA GLY A 143 -2.07 -11.32 -19.44
C GLY A 143 -2.40 -11.18 -20.92
N LEU A 144 -2.11 -10.01 -21.51
CA LEU A 144 -2.28 -9.75 -22.95
C LEU A 144 -1.58 -10.78 -23.84
N PHE A 145 -0.45 -11.34 -23.37
CA PHE A 145 0.35 -12.32 -24.13
C PHE A 145 0.32 -13.74 -23.55
N SER A 146 -0.38 -13.96 -22.44
CA SER A 146 -0.39 -15.21 -21.67
C SER A 146 -1.79 -15.82 -21.51
N GLU A 147 -2.54 -15.37 -20.51
CA GLU A 147 -3.86 -15.88 -20.17
C GLU A 147 -4.81 -14.73 -19.84
N GLU A 148 -6.04 -14.80 -20.36
CA GLU A 148 -7.06 -13.75 -20.16
C GLU A 148 -7.41 -13.53 -18.68
N LEU A 149 -7.30 -14.56 -17.82
CA LEU A 149 -7.56 -14.40 -16.38
C LEU A 149 -6.55 -13.45 -15.72
N LEU A 150 -5.28 -13.50 -16.15
CA LEU A 150 -4.22 -12.63 -15.63
C LEU A 150 -4.46 -11.17 -16.01
N GLU A 151 -5.01 -10.93 -17.21
CA GLU A 151 -5.43 -9.61 -17.67
C GLU A 151 -6.52 -9.03 -16.75
N TRP A 152 -7.57 -9.80 -16.48
CA TRP A 152 -8.72 -9.38 -15.66
C TRP A 152 -8.33 -9.13 -14.21
N VAL A 153 -7.46 -9.97 -13.66
CA VAL A 153 -6.93 -9.77 -12.30
C VAL A 153 -6.00 -8.56 -12.25
N GLY A 154 -5.15 -8.35 -13.27
CA GLY A 154 -4.31 -7.16 -13.38
C GLY A 154 -5.11 -5.86 -13.36
N VAL A 155 -6.19 -5.78 -14.16
CA VAL A 155 -7.14 -4.65 -14.16
C VAL A 155 -7.80 -4.49 -12.78
N SER A 156 -8.23 -5.58 -12.16
CA SER A 156 -8.88 -5.52 -10.85
C SER A 156 -7.94 -4.99 -9.76
N ILE A 157 -6.66 -5.37 -9.80
CA ILE A 157 -5.65 -4.85 -8.87
C ILE A 157 -5.42 -3.34 -9.09
N ILE A 158 -5.35 -2.89 -10.34
CA ILE A 158 -5.26 -1.45 -10.67
C ILE A 158 -6.45 -0.70 -10.08
N LEU A 159 -7.66 -1.20 -10.32
CA LEU A 159 -8.89 -0.58 -9.82
C LEU A 159 -8.92 -0.54 -8.29
N CYS A 160 -8.49 -1.60 -7.60
CA CYS A 160 -8.37 -1.59 -6.14
C CYS A 160 -7.45 -0.46 -5.64
N GLY A 161 -6.29 -0.25 -6.28
CA GLY A 161 -5.37 0.83 -5.91
C GLY A 161 -5.93 2.24 -6.18
N ILE A 162 -6.62 2.44 -7.31
CA ILE A 162 -7.22 3.73 -7.66
C ILE A 162 -8.42 4.04 -6.75
N VAL A 163 -9.32 3.07 -6.58
CA VAL A 163 -10.52 3.21 -5.75
C VAL A 163 -10.13 3.44 -4.29
N SER A 164 -9.07 2.81 -3.78
CA SER A 164 -8.63 3.06 -2.40
C SER A 164 -8.21 4.51 -2.17
N LEU A 165 -7.51 5.14 -3.14
CA LEU A 165 -7.16 6.56 -3.08
C LEU A 165 -8.38 7.46 -3.19
N PHE A 166 -9.27 7.19 -4.15
CA PHE A 166 -10.48 7.97 -4.35
C PHE A 166 -11.41 7.92 -3.12
N ALA A 167 -11.54 6.74 -2.51
CA ALA A 167 -12.32 6.51 -1.30
C ALA A 167 -11.63 7.03 -0.03
N GLN A 168 -10.43 7.60 -0.12
CA GLN A 168 -9.81 8.23 1.03
C GLN A 168 -8.95 7.28 1.87
N LEU A 169 -9.03 5.96 1.65
CA LEU A 169 -8.88 4.94 2.72
C LEU A 169 -7.67 5.18 3.64
N PRO A 170 -7.79 4.94 4.95
CA PRO A 170 -6.66 5.08 5.85
C PRO A 170 -5.46 4.25 5.38
N TYR A 171 -4.24 4.76 5.60
CA TYR A 171 -3.02 4.08 5.15
C TYR A 171 -2.93 2.64 5.67
N ASP A 172 -3.33 2.39 6.91
CA ASP A 172 -3.29 1.03 7.47
C ASP A 172 -4.25 0.08 6.74
N THR A 173 -5.46 0.53 6.39
CA THR A 173 -6.41 -0.24 5.57
C THR A 173 -5.84 -0.51 4.17
N MET A 174 -5.23 0.50 3.52
CA MET A 174 -4.57 0.31 2.22
C MET A 174 -3.39 -0.67 2.30
N ARG A 175 -2.65 -0.66 3.40
CA ARG A 175 -1.51 -1.55 3.67
C ARG A 175 -1.96 -3.01 3.78
N TRP A 176 -3.03 -3.28 4.53
CA TRP A 176 -3.63 -4.62 4.61
C TRP A 176 -4.24 -5.07 3.29
N LEU A 177 -4.85 -4.15 2.54
CA LEU A 177 -5.34 -4.42 1.19
C LEU A 177 -4.20 -4.85 0.26
N ALA A 178 -3.09 -4.10 0.24
CA ALA A 178 -1.91 -4.44 -0.54
C ALA A 178 -1.28 -5.77 -0.10
N ALA A 179 -1.16 -5.99 1.21
CA ALA A 179 -0.67 -7.25 1.77
C ALA A 179 -1.52 -8.46 1.36
N ALA A 180 -2.85 -8.33 1.38
CA ALA A 180 -3.76 -9.40 0.99
C ALA A 180 -3.74 -9.65 -0.53
N ILE A 181 -3.80 -8.60 -1.35
CA ILE A 181 -3.77 -8.73 -2.82
C ILE A 181 -2.46 -9.38 -3.28
N LEU A 182 -1.32 -8.95 -2.75
CA LEU A 182 -0.03 -9.48 -3.16
C LEU A 182 0.28 -10.82 -2.49
N GLY A 183 0.15 -10.90 -1.16
CA GLY A 183 0.55 -12.06 -0.36
C GLY A 183 -0.39 -13.25 -0.47
N LEU A 184 -1.70 -13.03 -0.65
CA LEU A 184 -2.70 -14.10 -0.82
C LEU A 184 -3.20 -14.16 -2.27
N GLY A 185 -3.50 -13.03 -2.87
CA GLY A 185 -4.10 -12.97 -4.21
C GLY A 185 -3.21 -13.54 -5.30
N MET A 186 -1.90 -13.26 -5.28
CA MET A 186 -0.97 -13.79 -6.29
C MET A 186 -0.77 -15.32 -6.18
N PRO A 187 -0.55 -15.92 -4.99
CA PRO A 187 -0.58 -17.38 -4.85
C PRO A 187 -1.91 -18.00 -5.27
N LEU A 188 -3.04 -17.38 -4.93
CA LEU A 188 -4.35 -17.89 -5.29
C LEU A 188 -4.54 -17.85 -6.81
N LEU A 189 -4.11 -16.78 -7.47
CA LEU A 189 -4.09 -16.68 -8.92
C LEU A 189 -3.27 -17.81 -9.55
N ALA A 190 -2.12 -18.16 -8.98
CA ALA A 190 -1.28 -19.25 -9.46
C ALA A 190 -2.01 -20.60 -9.48
N LEU A 191 -2.91 -20.84 -8.52
CA LEU A 191 -3.75 -22.05 -8.47
C LEU A 191 -4.85 -22.03 -9.54
N MET A 192 -5.34 -20.84 -9.91
CA MET A 192 -6.42 -20.65 -10.87
C MET A 192 -5.95 -20.62 -12.33
N LEU A 193 -4.65 -20.43 -12.59
CA LEU A 193 -4.09 -20.47 -13.95
C LEU A 193 -4.17 -21.88 -14.55
N ASP A 194 -4.71 -21.98 -15.77
CA ASP A 194 -5.06 -23.26 -16.41
C ASP A 194 -4.21 -23.59 -17.64
N ARG A 195 -3.04 -22.94 -17.79
CA ARG A 195 -2.06 -23.25 -18.84
C ARG A 195 -2.64 -23.09 -20.24
N GLY A 196 -3.33 -21.96 -20.47
CA GLY A 196 -3.81 -21.58 -21.81
C GLY A 196 -5.14 -22.20 -22.27
N ARG A 197 -5.88 -22.90 -21.40
CA ARG A 197 -7.24 -23.37 -21.74
C ARG A 197 -8.22 -22.21 -21.76
N HIS A 198 -8.90 -21.99 -22.89
CA HIS A 198 -9.99 -21.01 -22.96
C HIS A 198 -11.17 -21.45 -22.10
N ARG A 199 -11.56 -20.60 -21.13
CA ARG A 199 -12.76 -20.76 -20.34
C ARG A 199 -13.84 -19.79 -20.81
N ALA A 200 -15.08 -20.25 -20.80
CA ALA A 200 -16.24 -19.40 -21.06
C ALA A 200 -16.24 -18.20 -20.09
N ILE A 201 -16.68 -17.04 -20.58
CA ILE A 201 -16.79 -15.79 -19.81
C ILE A 201 -17.44 -16.00 -18.43
N PRO A 202 -18.58 -16.71 -18.25
CA PRO A 202 -19.21 -16.84 -16.94
C PRO A 202 -18.31 -17.55 -15.91
N VAL A 203 -17.53 -18.55 -16.34
CA VAL A 203 -16.61 -19.26 -15.44
C VAL A 203 -15.48 -18.32 -14.99
N ARG A 204 -14.98 -17.48 -15.89
CA ARG A 204 -13.95 -16.49 -15.57
C ARG A 204 -14.48 -15.38 -14.66
N CYS A 205 -15.69 -14.90 -14.89
CA CYS A 205 -16.35 -13.97 -13.98
C CYS A 205 -16.49 -14.58 -12.58
N ALA A 206 -16.95 -15.83 -12.48
CA ALA A 206 -17.05 -16.53 -11.21
C ALA A 206 -15.68 -16.70 -10.52
N GLN A 207 -14.64 -17.05 -11.28
CA GLN A 207 -13.27 -17.12 -10.78
C GLN A 207 -12.77 -15.76 -10.26
N LEU A 208 -12.99 -14.68 -11.02
CA LEU A 208 -12.60 -13.34 -10.60
C LEU A 208 -13.34 -12.90 -9.34
N LEU A 209 -14.66 -13.13 -9.27
CA LEU A 209 -15.46 -12.81 -8.09
C LEU A 209 -15.02 -13.62 -6.87
N LEU A 210 -14.71 -14.91 -7.05
CA LEU A 210 -14.17 -15.75 -5.99
C LEU A 210 -12.80 -15.24 -5.52
N TRP A 211 -11.91 -14.93 -6.46
CA TRP A 211 -10.58 -14.38 -6.17
C TRP A 211 -10.70 -13.07 -5.38
N LEU A 212 -11.53 -12.15 -5.86
CA LEU A 212 -11.73 -10.84 -5.25
C LEU A 212 -12.40 -10.96 -3.88
N GLY A 213 -13.39 -11.83 -3.73
CA GLY A 213 -14.03 -12.14 -2.46
C GLY A 213 -13.04 -12.68 -1.42
N LEU A 214 -12.18 -13.62 -1.81
CA LEU A 214 -11.18 -14.21 -0.90
C LEU A 214 -10.08 -13.21 -0.51
N VAL A 215 -9.61 -12.41 -1.46
CA VAL A 215 -8.57 -11.41 -1.22
C VAL A 215 -9.08 -10.26 -0.37
N LEU A 216 -10.33 -9.81 -0.58
CA LEU A 216 -10.93 -8.75 0.21
C LEU A 216 -11.47 -9.23 1.56
N ALA A 217 -11.66 -10.54 1.77
CA ALA A 217 -12.16 -11.07 3.03
C ALA A 217 -11.30 -10.63 4.23
N ILE A 218 -9.97 -10.70 4.12
CA ILE A 218 -9.05 -10.30 5.20
C ILE A 218 -9.16 -8.80 5.53
N PRO A 219 -8.95 -7.87 4.60
CA PRO A 219 -9.03 -6.44 4.91
C PRO A 219 -10.44 -6.04 5.38
N LEU A 220 -11.51 -6.59 4.81
CA LEU A 220 -12.88 -6.31 5.25
C LEU A 220 -13.17 -6.88 6.65
N TRP A 221 -12.66 -8.06 6.96
CA TRP A 221 -12.79 -8.65 8.29
C TRP A 221 -11.98 -7.87 9.33
N LEU A 222 -10.76 -7.44 9.01
CA LEU A 222 -9.95 -6.60 9.88
C LEU A 222 -10.60 -5.24 10.13
N GLU A 223 -11.18 -4.63 9.10
CA GLU A 223 -11.94 -3.38 9.22
C GLU A 223 -13.20 -3.58 10.08
N GLY A 224 -13.93 -4.68 9.85
CA GLY A 224 -15.10 -5.05 10.65
C GLY A 224 -14.76 -5.37 12.10
N GLN A 225 -13.62 -6.01 12.37
CA GLN A 225 -13.12 -6.22 13.72
C GLN A 225 -12.74 -4.90 14.40
N ALA A 226 -12.06 -4.00 13.70
CA ALA A 226 -11.71 -2.70 14.22
C ALA A 226 -12.95 -1.87 14.60
N GLN A 227 -14.04 -1.98 13.82
CA GLN A 227 -15.32 -1.34 14.12
C GLN A 227 -16.08 -2.02 15.27
N ARG A 228 -15.88 -3.32 15.47
CA ARG A 228 -16.53 -4.11 16.54
C ARG A 228 -15.79 -4.10 17.86
N LEU A 229 -14.52 -3.69 17.87
CA LEU A 229 -13.78 -3.46 19.11
C LEU A 229 -14.48 -2.33 19.85
N ALA A 230 -15.37 -2.69 20.77
CA ALA A 230 -15.98 -1.75 21.70
C ALA A 230 -14.85 -1.23 22.59
N LEU A 231 -14.38 -0.03 22.28
CA LEU A 231 -13.39 0.64 23.11
C LEU A 231 -13.99 0.86 24.50
N PRO A 232 -13.21 0.65 25.57
CA PRO A 232 -13.73 0.56 26.92
C PRO A 232 -14.40 1.87 27.35
N GLU A 233 -15.64 1.77 27.85
CA GLU A 233 -16.39 2.87 28.47
C GLU A 233 -16.00 2.97 29.95
N THR A 234 -14.78 3.42 30.21
CA THR A 234 -14.33 3.72 31.58
C THR A 234 -14.79 5.12 32.00
N PRO A 235 -14.87 5.44 33.30
CA PRO A 235 -15.26 6.78 33.73
C PRO A 235 -14.33 7.83 33.13
N VAL A 236 -14.94 8.87 32.54
CA VAL A 236 -14.23 9.99 31.92
C VAL A 236 -13.57 10.83 33.01
N ILE A 237 -12.26 11.00 32.89
CA ILE A 237 -11.43 11.82 33.77
C ILE A 237 -11.23 13.17 33.09
N GLY A 238 -11.44 14.27 33.81
CA GLY A 238 -11.14 15.61 33.29
C GLY A 238 -9.64 15.82 33.12
N LEU A 239 -9.23 16.66 32.16
CA LEU A 239 -7.81 16.99 31.96
C LEU A 239 -7.11 17.47 33.24
N ASP A 240 -7.78 18.26 34.08
CA ASP A 240 -7.19 18.75 35.33
C ASP A 240 -6.98 17.62 36.35
N ASP A 241 -7.95 16.71 36.48
CA ASP A 241 -7.81 15.51 37.31
C ASP A 241 -6.69 14.61 36.80
N PHE A 242 -6.56 14.42 35.48
CA PHE A 242 -5.47 13.67 34.87
C PHE A 242 -4.09 14.27 35.17
N LYS A 243 -3.97 15.61 35.09
CA LYS A 243 -2.72 16.32 35.43
C LYS A 243 -2.33 16.19 36.91
N HIS A 244 -3.30 16.18 37.82
CA HIS A 244 -3.04 16.13 39.26
C HIS A 244 -2.84 14.70 39.80
N LYS A 245 -3.62 13.73 39.32
CA LYS A 245 -3.62 12.35 39.84
C LYS A 245 -2.78 11.38 39.01
N GLY A 246 -2.35 11.80 37.82
CA GLY A 246 -1.70 10.92 36.84
C GLY A 246 -2.69 9.96 36.19
N PRO A 247 -2.23 9.12 35.24
CA PRO A 247 -3.05 8.04 34.73
C PRO A 247 -3.50 7.18 35.90
N ALA A 248 -4.82 6.98 36.06
CA ALA A 248 -5.31 6.04 37.04
C ALA A 248 -4.66 4.66 36.77
N ASN A 249 -4.36 3.88 37.82
CA ASN A 249 -3.85 2.49 37.70
C ASN A 249 -4.84 1.52 37.00
N ALA A 250 -5.83 2.05 36.27
CA ALA A 250 -6.71 1.30 35.40
C ALA A 250 -5.98 1.01 34.08
N SER A 251 -6.15 -0.21 33.58
CA SER A 251 -5.65 -0.64 32.27
C SER A 251 -6.16 0.22 31.11
N ALA A 252 -7.31 0.89 31.28
CA ALA A 252 -7.84 1.86 30.34
C ALA A 252 -8.47 3.07 31.06
N SER A 253 -8.21 4.29 30.59
CA SER A 253 -8.82 5.52 31.10
C SER A 253 -9.18 6.46 29.96
N ILE A 254 -10.33 7.13 30.06
CA ILE A 254 -10.75 8.15 29.10
C ILE A 254 -10.40 9.52 29.68
N VAL A 255 -9.67 10.34 28.92
CA VAL A 255 -9.36 11.72 29.29
C VAL A 255 -10.15 12.67 28.40
N SER A 256 -10.96 13.52 29.03
CA SER A 256 -11.70 14.58 28.33
C SER A 256 -10.88 15.87 28.29
N LEU A 257 -10.63 16.34 27.07
CA LEU A 257 -10.07 17.64 26.78
C LEU A 257 -11.22 18.62 26.51
N PRO A 258 -11.43 19.65 27.35
CA PRO A 258 -12.50 20.61 27.13
C PRO A 258 -12.24 21.48 25.89
N ALA A 259 -13.31 22.04 25.33
CA ALA A 259 -13.17 23.13 24.36
C ALA A 259 -12.39 24.30 24.99
N GLY A 260 -11.58 24.99 24.21
CA GLY A 260 -10.67 26.02 24.70
C GLY A 260 -9.31 25.48 25.16
N THR A 261 -9.11 24.16 25.24
CA THR A 261 -7.79 23.60 25.57
C THR A 261 -6.78 23.96 24.49
N ALA A 262 -5.67 24.58 24.90
CA ALA A 262 -4.54 24.84 24.03
C ALA A 262 -3.70 23.57 23.85
N ILE A 263 -3.55 23.13 22.60
CA ILE A 263 -2.70 22.02 22.18
C ILE A 263 -1.49 22.63 21.45
N PRO A 264 -0.31 22.64 22.09
CA PRO A 264 0.91 23.05 21.41
C PRO A 264 1.27 22.00 20.36
N VAL A 265 1.11 22.32 19.08
CA VAL A 265 1.56 21.46 17.99
C VAL A 265 2.99 21.87 17.63
N GLU A 266 3.94 21.02 17.99
CA GLU A 266 5.33 21.23 17.62
C GLU A 266 5.52 20.88 16.14
N VAL A 267 6.04 21.83 15.35
CA VAL A 267 6.38 21.62 13.96
C VAL A 267 7.87 21.83 13.81
N GLU A 268 8.58 20.76 13.45
CA GLU A 268 9.99 20.86 13.09
C GLU A 268 10.10 21.12 11.59
N VAL A 269 10.68 22.28 11.24
CA VAL A 269 11.02 22.65 9.86
C VAL A 269 12.54 22.70 9.76
N SER A 270 13.11 21.84 8.93
CA SER A 270 14.56 21.76 8.70
C SER A 270 14.87 21.82 7.21
N GLY A 271 16.07 22.27 6.88
CA GLY A 271 16.58 22.36 5.51
C GLY A 271 18.00 22.90 5.47
N ASP A 272 18.68 22.71 4.35
CA ASP A 272 20.04 23.20 4.10
C ASP A 272 20.12 24.74 4.02
N ILE A 273 19.02 25.38 3.62
CA ILE A 273 18.90 26.83 3.52
C ILE A 273 18.30 27.51 4.76
N PHE A 274 17.85 26.73 5.76
CA PHE A 274 17.21 27.25 6.95
C PHE A 274 18.08 27.04 8.19
N VAL A 275 18.50 28.12 8.84
CA VAL A 275 19.08 28.04 10.18
C VAL A 275 17.93 28.10 11.17
N ASN A 276 17.62 26.97 11.80
CA ASN A 276 16.61 26.92 12.85
C ASN A 276 17.11 27.76 14.03
N SER A 277 16.31 28.71 14.52
CA SER A 277 16.71 29.67 15.56
C SER A 277 16.88 29.04 16.96
N GLY A 278 16.89 27.71 17.06
CA GLY A 278 16.98 26.94 18.31
C GLY A 278 15.64 26.79 19.03
N GLU A 279 14.65 27.62 18.69
CA GLU A 279 13.29 27.52 19.22
C GLU A 279 12.43 26.64 18.31
N LYS A 280 11.87 25.58 18.88
CA LYS A 280 10.89 24.73 18.19
C LYS A 280 9.68 25.56 17.82
N ALA A 281 9.26 25.56 16.55
CA ALA A 281 8.07 26.29 16.13
C ALA A 281 6.83 25.60 16.71
N ILE A 282 6.20 26.25 17.69
CA ILE A 282 4.97 25.77 18.32
C ILE A 282 3.80 26.49 17.67
N LEU A 283 2.90 25.73 17.05
CA LEU A 283 1.62 26.21 16.56
C LEU A 283 0.56 25.97 17.64
N PRO A 284 0.16 26.98 18.43
CA PRO A 284 -0.85 26.81 19.45
C PRO A 284 -2.22 26.64 18.78
N LEU A 285 -2.75 25.41 18.78
CA LEU A 285 -4.11 25.15 18.34
C LEU A 285 -5.04 25.12 19.53
N THR A 286 -6.20 25.78 19.41
CA THR A 286 -7.23 25.71 20.45
C THR A 286 -8.32 24.75 20.03
N LEU A 287 -8.68 23.81 20.90
CA LEU A 287 -9.79 22.92 20.64
C LEU A 287 -11.09 23.71 20.52
N ALA A 288 -11.74 23.66 19.36
CA ALA A 288 -13.04 24.29 19.15
C ALA A 288 -14.19 23.53 19.82
N ARG A 289 -14.01 22.23 20.07
CA ARG A 289 -15.00 21.33 20.67
C ARG A 289 -14.29 20.40 21.67
N PRO A 290 -15.00 19.92 22.70
CA PRO A 290 -14.42 18.93 23.59
C PRO A 290 -14.16 17.62 22.85
N ILE A 291 -13.11 16.91 23.25
CA ILE A 291 -12.75 15.60 22.69
C ILE A 291 -12.36 14.66 23.83
N GLU A 292 -12.77 13.40 23.72
CA GLU A 292 -12.37 12.34 24.62
C GLU A 292 -11.30 11.47 23.95
N LEU A 293 -10.23 11.22 24.69
CA LEU A 293 -9.08 10.42 24.25
C LEU A 293 -8.99 9.16 25.11
N LEU A 294 -8.71 8.02 24.47
CA LEU A 294 -8.49 6.78 25.19
C LEU A 294 -7.00 6.58 25.50
N LEU A 295 -6.70 6.36 26.76
CA LEU A 295 -5.40 5.90 27.23
C LEU A 295 -5.50 4.43 27.66
N GLU A 296 -4.54 3.62 27.24
CA GLU A 296 -4.33 2.26 27.75
C GLU A 296 -2.94 2.18 28.38
N ASP A 297 -2.86 1.62 29.57
CA ASP A 297 -1.61 1.53 30.36
C ASP A 297 -0.85 2.87 30.47
N GLY A 298 -1.60 3.98 30.56
CA GLY A 298 -1.06 5.34 30.66
C GLY A 298 -0.53 5.93 29.35
N GLN A 299 -0.64 5.23 28.22
CA GLN A 299 -0.27 5.73 26.90
C GLN A 299 -1.49 6.01 26.03
N LEU A 300 -1.40 7.02 25.17
CA LEU A 300 -2.45 7.31 24.19
C LEU A 300 -2.56 6.17 23.18
N THR A 301 -3.75 5.60 23.07
CA THR A 301 -4.05 4.58 22.04
C THR A 301 -4.19 5.19 20.64
N GLY A 302 -4.46 6.50 20.56
CA GLY A 302 -4.84 7.21 19.34
C GLY A 302 -6.33 7.14 19.02
N ALA A 303 -7.13 6.36 19.77
CA ALA A 303 -8.57 6.38 19.65
C ALA A 303 -9.16 7.66 20.28
N ASN A 304 -10.16 8.22 19.61
CA ASN A 304 -10.79 9.47 20.03
C ASN A 304 -12.30 9.48 19.73
N ARG A 305 -13.04 10.36 20.40
CA ARG A 305 -14.43 10.67 20.05
C ARG A 305 -14.80 12.08 20.48
N PHE A 306 -15.88 12.61 19.91
CA PHE A 306 -16.61 13.68 20.57
C PHE A 306 -17.43 13.08 21.73
N PRO A 307 -17.63 13.82 22.84
CA PRO A 307 -18.43 13.32 23.96
C PRO A 307 -19.81 12.82 23.50
N GLY A 308 -20.14 11.58 23.89
CA GLY A 308 -21.40 10.93 23.52
C GLY A 308 -21.49 10.36 22.10
N GLU A 309 -20.43 10.46 21.29
CA GLU A 309 -20.36 9.85 19.96
C GLU A 309 -19.65 8.49 19.98
N VAL A 310 -19.69 7.79 18.84
CA VAL A 310 -18.99 6.51 18.66
C VAL A 310 -17.49 6.76 18.59
N TRP A 311 -16.72 5.87 19.20
CA TRP A 311 -15.27 5.89 19.11
C TRP A 311 -14.76 5.78 17.68
N GLN A 312 -13.77 6.61 17.37
CA GLN A 312 -12.94 6.50 16.19
C GLN A 312 -11.63 5.81 16.57
N PRO A 313 -11.38 4.59 16.07
CA PRO A 313 -10.11 3.89 16.32
C PRO A 313 -8.93 4.67 15.74
N ALA A 314 -7.75 4.53 16.35
CA ALA A 314 -6.51 5.16 15.90
C ALA A 314 -6.19 4.89 14.41
N ARG A 315 -6.56 3.70 13.90
CA ARG A 315 -6.37 3.29 12.51
C ARG A 315 -7.24 4.05 11.50
N GLN A 316 -8.35 4.64 11.94
CA GLN A 316 -9.29 5.37 11.09
C GLN A 316 -9.15 6.88 11.18
N ALA A 317 -8.48 7.39 12.22
CA ALA A 317 -8.31 8.81 12.43
C ALA A 317 -7.36 9.40 11.37
N ARG A 318 -7.89 10.29 10.52
CA ARG A 318 -7.11 11.05 9.51
C ARG A 318 -6.81 12.42 10.06
N TRP A 319 -5.63 12.58 10.63
CA TRP A 319 -5.35 13.76 11.45
C TRP A 319 -4.99 15.00 10.64
N ILE A 320 -4.35 14.86 9.48
CA ILE A 320 -3.71 16.01 8.84
C ILE A 320 -3.84 15.92 7.31
N THR A 321 -4.41 16.97 6.71
CA THR A 321 -4.33 17.23 5.27
C THR A 321 -3.64 18.58 5.06
N ILE A 322 -2.64 18.61 4.16
CA ILE A 322 -1.98 19.84 3.73
C ILE A 322 -2.41 20.12 2.28
N PRO A 323 -3.54 20.80 2.04
CA PRO A 323 -4.06 21.06 0.70
C PRO A 323 -3.16 21.93 -0.17
N PHE A 324 -2.38 22.85 0.42
CA PHE A 324 -1.42 23.65 -0.33
C PHE A 324 -0.28 24.16 0.56
N LEU A 325 0.86 24.37 -0.09
CA LEU A 325 2.02 25.11 0.39
C LEU A 325 2.39 26.11 -0.71
N LYS A 326 2.39 27.41 -0.40
CA LYS A 326 2.64 28.47 -1.39
C LYS A 326 3.69 29.43 -0.87
N ALA A 327 4.77 29.58 -1.64
CA ALA A 327 5.75 30.64 -1.44
C ALA A 327 5.34 31.90 -2.22
N GLU A 328 5.43 33.05 -1.57
CA GLU A 328 5.18 34.36 -2.16
C GLU A 328 6.34 35.29 -1.83
N LEU A 329 6.65 36.20 -2.75
CA LEU A 329 7.61 37.28 -2.55
C LEU A 329 6.93 38.57 -2.98
N THR A 330 6.65 39.45 -2.03
CA THR A 330 6.05 40.76 -2.30
C THR A 330 6.94 41.87 -1.76
N PRO A 331 6.99 43.05 -2.40
CA PRO A 331 7.76 44.19 -1.89
C PRO A 331 7.41 44.56 -0.43
N ASP A 332 6.15 44.39 -0.05
CA ASP A 332 5.64 44.84 1.25
C ASP A 332 5.87 43.83 2.38
N LYS A 333 5.89 42.52 2.09
CA LYS A 333 6.02 41.45 3.10
C LYS A 333 7.34 40.67 3.04
N GLY A 334 8.14 40.85 1.99
CA GLY A 334 9.33 40.04 1.74
C GLY A 334 8.99 38.59 1.36
N PRO A 335 9.95 37.65 1.48
CA PRO A 335 9.71 36.23 1.22
C PRO A 335 8.86 35.61 2.34
N PHE A 336 7.75 34.97 1.97
CA PHE A 336 6.87 34.30 2.92
C PHE A 336 6.35 32.97 2.35
N VAL A 337 6.32 31.93 3.18
CA VAL A 337 5.73 30.64 2.83
C VAL A 337 4.47 30.44 3.66
N SER A 338 3.34 30.26 2.97
CA SER A 338 2.04 29.98 3.57
C SER A 338 1.69 28.50 3.38
N SER A 339 1.21 27.85 4.43
CA SER A 339 0.68 26.50 4.39
C SER A 339 -0.68 26.49 5.06
N LYS A 340 -1.62 25.73 4.52
CA LYS A 340 -2.86 25.42 5.23
C LYS A 340 -2.78 23.98 5.70
N LEU A 341 -2.88 23.78 7.01
CA LEU A 341 -2.94 22.48 7.64
C LEU A 341 -4.36 22.28 8.18
N ILE A 342 -5.03 21.21 7.74
CA ILE A 342 -6.40 20.90 8.12
C ILE A 342 -6.40 19.63 8.98
N VAL A 343 -6.89 19.76 10.21
CA VAL A 343 -7.14 18.64 11.12
C VAL A 343 -8.64 18.37 11.21
N GLN A 344 -9.06 17.18 10.80
CA GLN A 344 -10.48 16.81 10.76
C GLN A 344 -10.68 15.37 11.24
N LEU A 345 -11.57 15.21 12.22
CA LEU A 345 -11.99 13.88 12.70
C LEU A 345 -13.16 13.30 11.88
N ARG A 346 -13.80 14.09 11.01
CA ARG A 346 -14.89 13.63 10.14
C ARG A 346 -14.57 13.95 8.68
N GLN A 347 -15.05 13.10 7.78
CA GLN A 347 -15.24 13.52 6.39
C GLN A 347 -16.42 14.52 6.33
N PRO A 348 -16.31 15.59 5.53
CA PRO A 348 -17.38 16.54 5.32
C PRO A 348 -18.61 15.92 4.63
#